data_AF-A0A259DEG6-F1
#
_entry.id   AF-A0A259DEG6-F1
#
_cell.length_a   1.000
_cell.length_b   1.000
_cell.length_c   1.000
_cell.angle_alpha   90.00
_cell.angle_beta   90.00
_cell.angle_gamma   90.00
#
_symmetry.space_group_name_H-M   'P 1'
#
loop_
_entity.id
_entity.type
_entity.pdbx_description
1 polymer ?
#
loop_
_entity_poly.entity_id
_entity_poly.type
_entity_poly.pdbx_seq_one_letter_code
_entity_poly.pdbx_strand_id
1 'polypeptide(L)'
;IENNGNVAVDNLVVALNAVMGAGTYASTDLPLGGTGTDAIRQALIYKPAKLTPVGSAQSDTDAIHSRPPLAQVFETANGERFSLVVNHFKSKGSCPASGVNTDQGDGQGCWNALRVEQAQALRSFIGGIQDSVDGDMLVIGDLNAYGREAPVLDLIDNGFVDQVSRFDAEGYSYVFDGEAGYLDHALASASLNNQIVGTRHWHINADEPAIIDYNTEFKQTACATCGPDYYSATAYRSSDHDPVVVGLSLLKSLTGTNGRDVISGTPGDDVIRGGIGADTISSGAGNDVIVYGSMRDAGDSVTDFAPGVDRLDLSALLTSLGINQATALANGHARVVAVSGGASVQIDADGAAGSAAFRPLVTLKGVIAATIEPVRDLGL
;
A
#
# COMPACT_ATOMS: atom_id res chain seq x y z
N ILE A 1 6.67 11.96 -16.01
CA ILE A 1 5.69 12.46 -17.02
C ILE A 1 6.16 13.77 -17.62
N GLU A 2 5.75 14.18 -18.83
CA GLU A 2 6.16 15.46 -19.42
C GLU A 2 5.83 16.65 -18.51
N ASN A 3 6.77 17.60 -18.41
CA ASN A 3 6.65 18.80 -17.58
C ASN A 3 5.92 19.93 -18.35
N ASN A 4 4.63 19.72 -18.61
CA ASN A 4 3.76 20.68 -19.33
C ASN A 4 2.54 21.08 -18.49
N GLY A 5 2.77 21.31 -17.20
CA GLY A 5 1.69 21.44 -16.21
C GLY A 5 0.98 20.10 -16.01
N ASN A 6 -0.35 20.11 -15.84
CA ASN A 6 -1.15 18.89 -15.67
C ASN A 6 -1.63 18.26 -16.99
N VAL A 7 -1.31 18.83 -18.16
CA VAL A 7 -1.82 18.35 -19.46
C VAL A 7 -1.54 16.86 -19.69
N ALA A 8 -0.30 16.42 -19.50
CA ALA A 8 0.06 15.03 -19.71
C ALA A 8 -0.58 14.07 -18.67
N VAL A 9 -0.61 14.44 -17.38
CA VAL A 9 -1.21 13.56 -16.34
C VAL A 9 -2.72 13.48 -16.49
N ASP A 10 -3.39 14.58 -16.85
CA ASP A 10 -4.83 14.61 -17.02
C ASP A 10 -5.25 13.81 -18.27
N ASN A 11 -4.41 13.76 -19.31
CA ASN A 11 -4.64 12.88 -20.45
C ASN A 11 -4.65 11.40 -20.02
N LEU A 12 -3.70 10.98 -19.17
CA LEU A 12 -3.70 9.62 -18.59
C LEU A 12 -4.94 9.37 -17.74
N VAL A 13 -5.34 10.33 -16.90
CA VAL A 13 -6.55 10.22 -16.07
C VAL A 13 -7.82 10.09 -16.93
N VAL A 14 -7.93 10.86 -18.01
CA VAL A 14 -9.05 10.75 -18.96
C VAL A 14 -9.08 9.36 -19.61
N ALA A 15 -7.93 8.85 -20.06
CA ALA A 15 -7.84 7.51 -20.65
C ALA A 15 -8.21 6.40 -19.64
N LEU A 16 -7.70 6.49 -18.41
CA LEU A 16 -8.04 5.57 -17.33
C LEU A 16 -9.55 5.58 -17.03
N ASN A 17 -10.15 6.77 -16.91
CA ASN A 17 -11.57 6.92 -16.62
C ASN A 17 -12.48 6.50 -17.79
N ALA A 18 -12.00 6.57 -19.04
CA ALA A 18 -12.73 6.03 -20.19
C ALA A 18 -12.87 4.50 -20.13
N VAL A 19 -11.87 3.80 -19.55
CA VAL A 19 -11.88 2.35 -19.37
C VAL A 19 -12.60 1.95 -18.08
N MET A 20 -12.33 2.65 -16.98
CA MET A 20 -12.73 2.24 -15.62
C MET A 20 -14.03 2.88 -15.13
N GLY A 21 -14.56 3.87 -15.86
CA GLY A 21 -15.71 4.67 -15.48
C GLY A 21 -15.32 6.07 -15.04
N ALA A 22 -16.14 7.06 -15.42
CA ALA A 22 -15.90 8.47 -15.12
C ALA A 22 -15.75 8.74 -13.61
N GLY A 23 -14.74 9.52 -13.24
CA GLY A 23 -14.47 9.91 -11.85
C GLY A 23 -13.81 8.82 -10.99
N THR A 24 -13.38 7.71 -11.60
CA THR A 24 -12.67 6.63 -10.86
C THR A 24 -11.29 7.06 -10.40
N TYR A 25 -10.57 7.80 -11.25
CA TYR A 25 -9.23 8.34 -11.00
C TYR A 25 -9.22 9.86 -11.10
N ALA A 26 -8.34 10.48 -10.31
CA ALA A 26 -7.98 11.90 -10.36
C ALA A 26 -6.47 12.06 -10.22
N SER A 27 -5.93 13.17 -10.73
CA SER A 27 -4.55 13.60 -10.51
C SER A 27 -4.49 14.60 -9.36
N THR A 28 -3.35 14.71 -8.69
CA THR A 28 -3.11 15.83 -7.75
C THR A 28 -2.90 17.13 -8.52
N ASP A 29 -3.16 18.26 -7.87
CA ASP A 29 -2.74 19.57 -8.36
C ASP A 29 -1.20 19.66 -8.48
N LEU A 30 -0.72 20.68 -9.20
CA LEU A 30 0.70 20.99 -9.25
C LEU A 30 1.20 21.36 -7.83
N PRO A 31 2.37 20.86 -7.42
CA PRO A 31 2.87 21.09 -6.08
C PRO A 31 3.32 22.54 -5.85
N LEU A 32 3.21 23.01 -4.60
CA LEU A 32 3.54 24.39 -4.23
C LEU A 32 5.02 24.78 -4.46
N GLY A 33 5.94 23.82 -4.40
CA GLY A 33 7.37 24.03 -4.67
C GLY A 33 7.74 24.08 -6.16
N GLY A 34 6.76 23.85 -7.06
CA GLY A 34 6.98 23.73 -8.49
C GLY A 34 7.42 22.33 -8.94
N THR A 35 7.59 22.15 -10.24
CA THR A 35 7.80 20.83 -10.87
C THR A 35 9.22 20.60 -11.37
N GLY A 36 10.14 21.51 -11.03
CA GLY A 36 11.52 21.48 -11.51
C GLY A 36 11.68 22.07 -12.92
N THR A 37 12.89 21.92 -13.46
CA THR A 37 13.31 22.52 -14.73
C THR A 37 13.51 21.49 -15.85
N ASP A 38 13.47 20.20 -15.51
CA ASP A 38 13.62 19.11 -16.45
C ASP A 38 12.39 19.00 -17.37
N ALA A 39 12.57 18.36 -18.53
CA ALA A 39 11.49 18.09 -19.48
C ALA A 39 10.46 17.10 -18.92
N ILE A 40 10.83 16.33 -17.88
CA ILE A 40 9.91 15.46 -17.15
C ILE A 40 9.79 15.87 -15.68
N ARG A 41 8.67 15.50 -15.06
CA ARG A 41 8.36 15.71 -13.65
C ARG A 41 7.68 14.50 -13.02
N GLN A 42 7.55 14.56 -11.69
CA GLN A 42 6.74 13.62 -10.90
C GLN A 42 5.26 14.03 -10.92
N ALA A 43 4.38 13.04 -10.85
CA ALA A 43 2.93 13.24 -10.77
C ALA A 43 2.28 12.09 -10.00
N LEU A 44 1.12 12.35 -9.40
CA LEU A 44 0.34 11.39 -8.63
C LEU A 44 -1.06 11.25 -9.23
N ILE A 45 -1.50 10.00 -9.38
CA ILE A 45 -2.86 9.63 -9.76
C ILE A 45 -3.43 8.77 -8.64
N TYR A 46 -4.65 9.05 -8.19
CA TYR A 46 -5.30 8.37 -7.08
C TYR A 46 -6.77 8.09 -7.37
N LYS A 47 -7.42 7.25 -6.55
CA LYS A 47 -8.86 6.99 -6.60
C LYS A 47 -9.59 7.83 -5.55
N PRO A 48 -10.40 8.83 -5.94
CA PRO A 48 -11.10 9.69 -4.98
C PRO A 48 -12.10 8.94 -4.07
N ALA A 49 -12.60 7.80 -4.51
CA ALA A 49 -13.47 6.94 -3.70
C ALA A 49 -12.73 6.19 -2.57
N LYS A 50 -11.39 6.26 -2.53
CA LYS A 50 -10.56 5.58 -1.52
C LYS A 50 -9.68 6.54 -0.73
N LEU A 51 -9.18 7.59 -1.36
CA LEU A 51 -8.23 8.52 -0.77
C LEU A 51 -8.69 9.96 -0.96
N THR A 52 -8.59 10.75 0.10
CA THR A 52 -8.78 12.20 0.08
C THR A 52 -7.43 12.89 0.27
N PRO A 53 -6.98 13.75 -0.65
CA PRO A 53 -5.80 14.58 -0.43
C PRO A 53 -6.00 15.52 0.78
N VAL A 54 -5.03 15.54 1.69
CA VAL A 54 -4.99 16.48 2.82
C VAL A 54 -3.97 17.57 2.51
N GLY A 55 -4.41 18.82 2.50
CA GLY A 55 -3.57 19.95 2.10
C GLY A 55 -3.17 19.91 0.62
N SER A 56 -2.34 20.87 0.22
CA SER A 56 -1.78 20.93 -1.14
C SER A 56 -0.61 19.98 -1.29
N ALA A 57 -0.44 19.43 -2.51
CA ALA A 57 0.77 18.71 -2.88
C ALA A 57 2.02 19.60 -2.67
N GLN A 58 3.09 18.99 -2.18
CA GLN A 58 4.35 19.66 -1.88
C GLN A 58 5.46 19.10 -2.77
N SER A 59 6.46 19.89 -3.06
CA SER A 59 7.67 19.40 -3.72
C SER A 59 8.90 19.99 -3.07
N ASP A 60 10.00 19.27 -3.17
CA ASP A 60 11.28 19.78 -2.71
C ASP A 60 11.64 21.07 -3.46
N THR A 61 12.24 22.01 -2.75
CA THR A 61 12.70 23.29 -3.30
C THR A 61 14.21 23.36 -3.41
N ASP A 62 14.92 22.34 -2.92
CA ASP A 62 16.35 22.24 -3.11
C ASP A 62 16.70 22.09 -4.59
N ALA A 63 17.59 22.95 -5.07
CA ALA A 63 18.02 22.97 -6.47
C ALA A 63 18.82 21.73 -6.88
N ILE A 64 19.22 20.88 -5.92
CA ILE A 64 19.90 19.61 -6.18
C ILE A 64 19.03 18.62 -6.96
N HIS A 65 17.71 18.76 -6.90
CA HIS A 65 16.78 17.94 -7.67
C HIS A 65 16.28 18.70 -8.91
N SER A 66 16.78 18.33 -10.09
CA SER A 66 16.22 18.83 -11.36
C SER A 66 14.77 18.39 -11.58
N ARG A 67 14.41 17.25 -10.97
CA ARG A 67 13.07 16.66 -10.87
C ARG A 67 12.73 16.54 -9.39
N PRO A 68 12.17 17.59 -8.78
CA PRO A 68 11.89 17.61 -7.36
C PRO A 68 11.05 16.41 -6.90
N PRO A 69 11.41 15.76 -5.78
CA PRO A 69 10.50 14.92 -5.02
C PRO A 69 9.11 15.56 -4.88
N LEU A 70 8.06 14.77 -5.08
CA LEU A 70 6.67 15.19 -4.96
C LEU A 70 6.01 14.43 -3.80
N ALA A 71 5.42 15.17 -2.86
CA ALA A 71 4.69 14.60 -1.73
C ALA A 71 3.20 14.98 -1.76
N GLN A 72 2.35 14.03 -1.38
CA GLN A 72 0.95 14.27 -1.04
C GLN A 72 0.58 13.45 0.19
N VAL A 73 -0.06 14.11 1.16
CA VAL A 73 -0.71 13.43 2.30
C VAL A 73 -2.08 12.95 1.85
N PHE A 74 -2.39 11.68 2.07
CA PHE A 74 -3.71 11.10 1.81
C PHE A 74 -4.36 10.64 3.12
N GLU A 75 -5.66 10.84 3.22
CA GLU A 75 -6.52 10.33 4.27
C GLU A 75 -7.48 9.27 3.71
N THR A 76 -7.67 8.17 4.42
CA THR A 76 -8.69 7.17 4.08
C THR A 76 -10.01 7.43 4.82
N ALA A 77 -11.08 6.73 4.45
CA ALA A 77 -12.41 6.94 5.04
C ALA A 77 -12.47 6.72 6.57
N ASN A 78 -11.53 5.98 7.15
CA ASN A 78 -11.43 5.81 8.61
C ASN A 78 -10.66 6.93 9.33
N GLY A 79 -10.07 7.86 8.57
CA GLY A 79 -9.27 8.96 9.07
C GLY A 79 -7.77 8.66 9.25
N GLU A 80 -7.34 7.42 8.95
CA GLU A 80 -5.91 7.09 8.88
C GLU A 80 -5.24 7.87 7.74
N ARG A 81 -3.99 8.28 7.97
CA ARG A 81 -3.22 9.12 7.04
C ARG A 81 -1.85 8.56 6.76
N PHE A 82 -1.38 8.75 5.53
CA PHE A 82 0.00 8.52 5.15
C PHE A 82 0.46 9.55 4.11
N SER A 83 1.76 9.81 4.05
CA SER A 83 2.36 10.65 3.02
C SER A 83 3.02 9.77 1.97
N LEU A 84 2.68 10.01 0.70
CA LEU A 84 3.34 9.38 -0.43
C LEU A 84 4.34 10.36 -1.03
N VAL A 85 5.61 9.97 -1.13
CA VAL A 85 6.71 10.78 -1.66
C VAL A 85 7.32 10.09 -2.86
N VAL A 86 7.18 10.68 -4.05
CA VAL A 86 7.64 10.11 -5.32
C VAL A 86 8.88 10.84 -5.80
N ASN A 87 9.90 10.09 -6.21
CA ASN A 87 11.23 10.60 -6.51
C ASN A 87 11.70 10.13 -7.88
N HIS A 88 12.66 10.87 -8.45
CA HIS A 88 13.41 10.44 -9.62
C HIS A 88 14.81 11.10 -9.62
N PHE A 89 15.80 10.37 -9.09
CA PHE A 89 17.15 10.89 -8.90
C PHE A 89 17.96 10.97 -10.20
N LYS A 90 19.17 11.53 -10.12
CA LYS A 90 20.08 11.63 -11.26
C LYS A 90 20.46 10.25 -11.78
N SER A 91 20.22 10.01 -13.06
CA SER A 91 20.64 8.78 -13.74
C SER A 91 22.16 8.53 -13.69
N LYS A 92 22.54 7.26 -13.61
CA LYS A 92 23.94 6.79 -13.73
C LYS A 92 24.56 7.12 -15.09
N GLY A 93 23.76 7.42 -16.11
CA GLY A 93 24.24 7.75 -17.45
C GLY A 93 24.98 9.09 -17.57
N SER A 94 25.76 9.22 -18.65
CA SER A 94 26.51 10.43 -19.06
C SER A 94 27.52 10.90 -18.01
N CYS A 95 28.63 10.17 -17.86
CA CYS A 95 29.68 10.46 -16.89
C CYS A 95 30.41 11.79 -17.16
N PRO A 96 30.66 12.62 -16.13
CA PRO A 96 31.53 13.79 -16.26
C PRO A 96 32.98 13.34 -16.51
N ALA A 97 33.81 14.25 -17.03
CA ALA A 97 35.21 13.96 -17.33
C ALA A 97 36.14 14.00 -16.10
N SER A 98 35.71 14.66 -15.01
CA SER A 98 36.51 14.83 -13.79
C SER A 98 35.61 15.12 -12.58
N GLY A 99 36.12 14.85 -11.37
CA GLY A 99 35.45 15.18 -10.10
C GLY A 99 34.73 13.99 -9.46
N VAL A 100 34.11 14.21 -8.30
CA VAL A 100 33.48 13.15 -7.48
C VAL A 100 32.30 12.45 -8.15
N ASN A 101 31.75 13.04 -9.21
CA ASN A 101 30.65 12.47 -9.98
C ASN A 101 31.12 11.61 -11.17
N THR A 102 32.43 11.48 -11.41
CA THR A 102 32.94 10.46 -12.36
C THR A 102 32.65 9.07 -11.80
N ASP A 103 32.74 8.05 -12.65
CA ASP A 103 32.80 6.68 -12.16
C ASP A 103 34.05 6.54 -11.26
N GLN A 104 33.86 6.09 -10.02
CA GLN A 104 34.94 5.86 -9.08
C GLN A 104 35.48 4.43 -9.16
N GLY A 105 34.88 3.57 -10.00
CA GLY A 105 35.25 2.15 -10.11
C GLY A 105 34.85 1.32 -8.88
N ASP A 106 33.86 1.79 -8.12
CA ASP A 106 33.36 1.17 -6.88
C ASP A 106 32.06 0.37 -7.10
N GLY A 107 31.61 0.24 -8.35
CA GLY A 107 30.40 -0.46 -8.74
C GLY A 107 29.12 0.37 -8.66
N GLN A 108 29.18 1.61 -8.17
CA GLN A 108 27.98 2.46 -8.01
C GLN A 108 27.72 3.33 -9.25
N GLY A 109 28.71 3.45 -10.14
CA GLY A 109 28.63 4.20 -11.39
C GLY A 109 28.66 5.72 -11.19
N CYS A 110 28.49 6.45 -12.30
CA CYS A 110 28.59 7.90 -12.30
C CYS A 110 27.49 8.56 -11.49
N TRP A 111 27.74 9.81 -11.09
CA TRP A 111 26.80 10.65 -10.33
C TRP A 111 26.41 10.10 -8.95
N ASN A 112 27.14 9.13 -8.40
CA ASN A 112 26.81 8.57 -7.09
C ASN A 112 26.88 9.61 -5.97
N ALA A 113 27.90 10.48 -5.97
CA ALA A 113 28.01 11.56 -4.99
C ALA A 113 26.79 12.50 -5.03
N LEU A 114 26.35 12.90 -6.22
CA LEU A 114 25.12 13.70 -6.38
C LEU A 114 23.87 12.93 -5.91
N ARG A 115 23.74 11.63 -6.21
CA ARG A 115 22.61 10.84 -5.72
C ARG A 115 22.58 10.76 -4.18
N VAL A 116 23.75 10.70 -3.53
CA VAL A 116 23.85 10.77 -2.05
C VAL A 116 23.38 12.13 -1.54
N GLU A 117 23.81 13.24 -2.16
CA GLU A 117 23.32 14.57 -1.82
C GLU A 117 21.80 14.70 -2.02
N GLN A 118 21.27 14.11 -3.10
CA GLN A 118 19.82 14.05 -3.36
C GLN A 118 19.06 13.22 -2.31
N ALA A 119 19.65 12.13 -1.79
CA ALA A 119 19.07 11.36 -0.68
C ALA A 119 19.02 12.18 0.61
N GLN A 120 20.07 12.93 0.91
CA GLN A 120 20.15 13.80 2.09
C GLN A 120 19.14 14.94 2.01
N ALA A 121 19.02 15.61 0.86
CA ALA A 121 18.02 16.64 0.63
C ALA A 121 16.60 16.07 0.73
N LEU A 122 16.35 14.89 0.16
CA LEU A 122 15.06 14.19 0.30
C LEU A 122 14.69 13.97 1.78
N ARG A 123 15.64 13.56 2.64
CA ARG A 123 15.36 13.43 4.08
C ARG A 123 15.01 14.76 4.73
N SER A 124 15.70 15.84 4.37
CA SER A 124 15.37 17.18 4.84
C SER A 124 13.97 17.62 4.39
N PHE A 125 13.60 17.36 3.15
CA PHE A 125 12.26 17.62 2.61
C PHE A 125 11.19 16.83 3.37
N ILE A 126 11.39 15.52 3.56
CA ILE A 126 10.46 14.65 4.29
C ILE A 126 10.26 15.15 5.73
N GLY A 127 11.33 15.57 6.41
CA GLY A 127 11.24 16.13 7.75
C GLY A 127 10.46 17.44 7.84
N GLY A 128 10.24 18.13 6.72
CA GLY A 128 9.44 19.35 6.61
C GLY A 128 7.95 19.11 6.35
N ILE A 129 7.55 17.91 5.88
CA ILE A 129 6.16 17.58 5.56
C ILE A 129 5.33 17.61 6.84
N GLN A 130 4.49 18.63 6.97
CA GLN A 130 3.49 18.74 8.03
C GLN A 130 2.25 17.88 7.69
N ASP A 131 1.36 17.65 8.65
CA ASP A 131 0.07 16.93 8.50
C ASP A 131 0.11 15.40 8.38
N SER A 132 1.29 14.76 8.40
CA SER A 132 1.36 13.32 8.68
C SER A 132 1.07 13.09 10.16
N VAL A 133 -0.19 12.75 10.50
CA VAL A 133 -0.63 12.59 11.90
C VAL A 133 0.22 11.54 12.64
N ASP A 134 0.70 10.52 11.94
CA ASP A 134 1.42 9.38 12.53
C ASP A 134 2.87 9.20 12.02
N GLY A 135 3.40 10.16 11.24
CA GLY A 135 4.76 10.05 10.67
C GLY A 135 4.91 8.98 9.59
N ASP A 136 3.79 8.47 9.08
CA ASP A 136 3.72 7.46 8.05
C ASP A 136 4.16 8.02 6.70
N MET A 137 5.32 7.57 6.24
CA MET A 137 5.96 8.02 5.01
C MET A 137 6.25 6.81 4.12
N LEU A 138 5.74 6.86 2.89
CA LEU A 138 6.08 5.92 1.84
C LEU A 138 6.87 6.67 0.76
N VAL A 139 8.15 6.36 0.64
CA VAL A 139 9.05 6.91 -0.37
C VAL A 139 9.16 5.91 -1.51
N ILE A 140 8.73 6.31 -2.70
CA ILE A 140 8.76 5.47 -3.90
C ILE A 140 9.45 6.15 -5.08
N GLY A 141 9.79 5.35 -6.08
CA GLY A 141 10.26 5.79 -7.39
C GLY A 141 11.71 5.43 -7.65
N ASP A 142 12.19 5.90 -8.79
CA ASP A 142 13.51 5.58 -9.32
C ASP A 142 14.60 6.43 -8.65
N LEU A 143 15.34 5.82 -7.71
CA LEU A 143 16.49 6.46 -7.08
C LEU A 143 17.77 6.35 -7.93
N ASN A 144 17.68 5.71 -9.09
CA ASN A 144 18.79 5.42 -9.99
C ASN A 144 19.97 4.77 -9.26
N ALA A 145 19.68 3.98 -8.24
CA ALA A 145 20.66 3.34 -7.38
C ALA A 145 20.16 1.95 -6.96
N TYR A 146 21.04 0.95 -6.97
CA TYR A 146 20.69 -0.37 -6.45
C TYR A 146 20.57 -0.35 -4.92
N GLY A 147 19.81 -1.29 -4.35
CA GLY A 147 19.45 -1.29 -2.92
C GLY A 147 20.60 -1.30 -1.91
N ARG A 148 21.84 -1.57 -2.33
CA ARG A 148 23.05 -1.56 -1.48
C ARG A 148 24.01 -0.43 -1.83
N GLU A 149 23.61 0.50 -2.66
CA GLU A 149 24.38 1.70 -2.98
C GLU A 149 24.16 2.80 -1.94
N ALA A 150 25.17 3.66 -1.80
CA ALA A 150 25.25 4.74 -0.83
C ALA A 150 23.98 5.61 -0.70
N PRO A 151 23.31 6.07 -1.78
CA PRO A 151 22.10 6.89 -1.63
C PRO A 151 20.92 6.13 -0.99
N VAL A 152 20.78 4.83 -1.27
CA VAL A 152 19.73 4.00 -0.64
C VAL A 152 20.11 3.69 0.80
N LEU A 153 21.38 3.36 1.05
CA LEU A 153 21.88 3.13 2.40
C LEU A 153 21.76 4.39 3.29
N ASP A 154 21.96 5.60 2.75
CA ASP A 154 21.72 6.84 3.50
C ASP A 154 20.26 6.92 4.00
N LEU A 155 19.27 6.55 3.19
CA LEU A 155 17.87 6.51 3.62
C LEU A 155 17.63 5.42 4.68
N ILE A 156 18.16 4.21 4.47
CA ILE A 156 17.99 3.08 5.38
C ILE A 156 18.65 3.34 6.75
N ASP A 157 19.90 3.81 6.75
CA ASP A 157 20.66 4.14 7.95
C ASP A 157 20.02 5.29 8.74
N ASN A 158 19.13 6.06 8.10
CA ASN A 158 18.33 7.13 8.72
C ASN A 158 16.87 6.73 8.98
N GLY A 159 16.58 5.44 9.11
CA GLY A 159 15.33 4.94 9.70
C GLY A 159 14.24 4.54 8.71
N PHE A 160 14.52 4.58 7.41
CA PHE A 160 13.64 3.96 6.42
C PHE A 160 13.90 2.44 6.33
N VAL A 161 12.86 1.69 6.00
CA VAL A 161 12.92 0.24 5.82
C VAL A 161 12.63 -0.08 4.36
N ASP A 162 13.56 -0.81 3.73
CA ASP A 162 13.41 -1.31 2.36
C ASP A 162 12.35 -2.42 2.30
N GLN A 163 11.23 -2.11 1.67
CA GLN A 163 10.11 -3.05 1.54
C GLN A 163 10.30 -4.03 0.38
N VAL A 164 11.10 -3.68 -0.65
CA VAL A 164 11.46 -4.62 -1.72
C VAL A 164 12.27 -5.75 -1.11
N SER A 165 13.36 -5.42 -0.41
CA SER A 165 14.20 -6.40 0.30
C SER A 165 13.41 -7.25 1.31
N ARG A 166 12.35 -6.71 1.91
CA ARG A 166 11.52 -7.39 2.92
C ARG A 166 10.53 -8.40 2.32
N PHE A 167 9.98 -8.13 1.13
CA PHE A 167 8.85 -8.90 0.59
C PHE A 167 9.10 -9.54 -0.79
N ASP A 168 10.00 -8.98 -1.58
CA ASP A 168 10.27 -9.38 -2.96
C ASP A 168 11.64 -10.06 -3.07
N ALA A 169 11.63 -11.39 -2.96
CA ALA A 169 12.85 -12.19 -2.96
C ALA A 169 13.57 -12.22 -4.33
N GLU A 170 12.86 -11.95 -5.42
CA GLU A 170 13.44 -11.85 -6.78
C GLU A 170 13.96 -10.43 -7.03
N GLY A 171 13.19 -9.43 -6.59
CA GLY A 171 13.65 -8.07 -6.31
C GLY A 171 14.49 -7.44 -7.42
N TYR A 172 13.97 -7.36 -8.64
CA TYR A 172 14.54 -6.52 -9.69
C TYR A 172 13.45 -5.72 -10.41
N SER A 173 13.81 -4.52 -10.85
CA SER A 173 12.95 -3.67 -11.65
C SER A 173 13.57 -3.31 -13.00
N TYR A 174 14.83 -3.69 -13.21
CA TYR A 174 15.63 -3.22 -14.32
C TYR A 174 16.78 -4.19 -14.63
N VAL A 175 17.11 -4.31 -15.93
CA VAL A 175 18.25 -5.09 -16.42
C VAL A 175 19.13 -4.19 -17.29
N PHE A 176 20.42 -4.08 -16.94
CA PHE A 176 21.40 -3.26 -17.66
C PHE A 176 22.68 -4.03 -17.93
N ASP A 177 23.06 -4.15 -19.20
CA ASP A 177 24.26 -4.88 -19.64
C ASP A 177 24.40 -6.29 -19.03
N GLY A 178 23.25 -6.94 -18.77
CA GLY A 178 23.18 -8.29 -18.19
C GLY A 178 23.19 -8.34 -16.66
N GLU A 179 23.30 -7.19 -15.97
CA GLU A 179 23.09 -7.09 -14.53
C GLU A 179 21.63 -6.78 -14.23
N ALA A 180 21.02 -7.57 -13.35
CA ALA A 180 19.63 -7.38 -12.90
C ALA A 180 19.61 -6.84 -11.46
N GLY A 181 18.76 -5.85 -11.22
CA GLY A 181 18.52 -5.30 -9.88
C GLY A 181 17.35 -4.33 -9.89
N TYR A 182 17.04 -3.73 -8.75
CA TYR A 182 15.97 -2.75 -8.62
C TYR A 182 16.53 -1.35 -8.44
N LEU A 183 16.04 -0.42 -9.25
CA LEU A 183 16.28 1.02 -9.13
C LEU A 183 15.02 1.75 -8.64
N ASP A 184 13.87 1.11 -8.76
CA ASP A 184 12.57 1.56 -8.28
C ASP A 184 12.37 1.04 -6.86
N HIS A 185 12.31 1.96 -5.92
CA HIS A 185 12.27 1.60 -4.51
C HIS A 185 10.87 1.76 -3.91
N ALA A 186 10.65 1.03 -2.82
CA ALA A 186 9.61 1.31 -1.85
C ALA A 186 10.23 1.29 -0.45
N LEU A 187 10.44 2.48 0.12
CA LEU A 187 11.04 2.68 1.43
C LEU A 187 9.97 3.25 2.37
N ALA A 188 9.72 2.59 3.49
CA ALA A 188 8.71 3.02 4.47
C ALA A 188 9.37 3.57 5.73
N SER A 189 8.77 4.59 6.36
CA SER A 189 9.14 4.97 7.73
C SER A 189 8.89 3.82 8.69
N ALA A 190 9.54 3.85 9.85
CA ALA A 190 9.35 2.82 10.88
C ALA A 190 7.89 2.67 11.34
N SER A 191 7.12 3.75 11.36
CA SER A 191 5.70 3.75 11.72
C SER A 191 4.84 3.06 10.65
N LEU A 192 5.07 3.38 9.37
CA LEU A 192 4.31 2.79 8.26
C LEU A 192 4.72 1.33 7.99
N ASN A 193 5.95 0.94 8.33
CA ASN A 193 6.48 -0.40 8.07
C ASN A 193 5.58 -1.53 8.59
N ASN A 194 4.89 -1.34 9.71
CA ASN A 194 3.97 -2.35 10.25
C ASN A 194 2.61 -2.40 9.53
N GLN A 195 2.31 -1.40 8.71
CA GLN A 195 1.10 -1.30 7.91
C GLN A 195 1.31 -1.79 6.47
N ILE A 196 2.56 -2.10 6.07
CA ILE A 196 2.88 -2.71 4.78
C ILE A 196 2.62 -4.22 4.86
N VAL A 197 1.70 -4.72 4.02
CA VAL A 197 1.33 -6.14 3.97
C VAL A 197 1.99 -6.91 2.81
N GLY A 198 2.64 -6.19 1.90
CA GLY A 198 3.44 -6.79 0.83
C GLY A 198 3.97 -5.76 -0.15
N THR A 199 5.10 -6.08 -0.78
CA THR A 199 5.71 -5.31 -1.87
C THR A 199 6.22 -6.27 -2.92
N ARG A 200 5.99 -5.98 -4.21
CA ARG A 200 6.49 -6.77 -5.34
C ARG A 200 6.67 -5.89 -6.58
N HIS A 201 7.61 -6.23 -7.44
CA HIS A 201 7.61 -5.74 -8.82
C HIS A 201 6.59 -6.49 -9.66
N TRP A 202 5.85 -5.76 -10.51
CA TRP A 202 5.02 -6.38 -11.52
C TRP A 202 5.82 -6.46 -12.82
N HIS A 203 6.39 -7.64 -13.09
CA HIS A 203 7.25 -7.88 -14.25
C HIS A 203 6.49 -7.79 -15.57
N ILE A 204 6.54 -6.63 -16.20
CA ILE A 204 5.95 -6.33 -17.51
C ILE A 204 6.90 -5.57 -18.44
N ASN A 205 8.07 -5.14 -17.95
CA ASN A 205 8.96 -4.21 -18.64
C ASN A 205 10.43 -4.66 -18.62
N ALA A 206 10.98 -5.01 -17.45
CA ALA A 206 12.44 -5.18 -17.30
C ALA A 206 13.02 -6.28 -18.20
N ASP A 207 12.27 -7.37 -18.38
CA ASP A 207 12.65 -8.51 -19.21
C ASP A 207 12.31 -8.33 -20.70
N GLU A 208 11.54 -7.29 -21.02
CA GLU A 208 11.06 -7.08 -22.38
C GLU A 208 12.14 -6.41 -23.24
N PRO A 209 12.35 -6.89 -24.48
CA PRO A 209 13.41 -6.37 -25.33
C PRO A 209 13.11 -4.96 -25.83
N ALA A 210 14.13 -4.10 -25.92
CA ALA A 210 13.97 -2.73 -26.43
C ALA A 210 13.38 -2.63 -27.85
N ILE A 211 13.38 -3.71 -28.64
CA ILE A 211 12.82 -3.72 -30.00
C ILE A 211 11.28 -3.61 -30.03
N ILE A 212 10.59 -3.95 -28.93
CA ILE A 212 9.12 -3.82 -28.83
C ILE A 212 8.67 -2.55 -28.11
N ASP A 213 9.62 -1.69 -27.74
CA ASP A 213 9.40 -0.40 -27.07
C ASP A 213 8.58 0.56 -27.95
N TYR A 214 7.92 1.56 -27.37
CA TYR A 214 7.21 2.61 -28.09
C TYR A 214 8.16 3.68 -28.67
N ASN A 215 9.37 3.78 -28.12
CA ASN A 215 10.43 4.67 -28.54
C ASN A 215 10.81 4.47 -30.03
N THR A 216 11.35 5.51 -30.67
CA THR A 216 11.68 5.49 -32.12
C THR A 216 13.16 5.23 -32.38
N GLU A 217 13.96 5.33 -31.33
CA GLU A 217 15.38 5.05 -31.27
C GLU A 217 15.64 3.61 -31.70
N PHE A 218 16.66 3.40 -32.52
CA PHE A 218 17.06 2.07 -33.03
C PHE A 218 16.00 1.33 -33.86
N LYS A 219 14.84 1.95 -34.14
CA LYS A 219 13.85 1.44 -35.09
C LYS A 219 14.23 1.85 -36.51
N GLN A 220 14.05 0.91 -37.43
CA GLN A 220 14.28 1.16 -38.84
C GLN A 220 13.22 2.12 -39.37
N THR A 221 13.63 3.16 -40.10
CA THR A 221 12.68 3.99 -40.85
C THR A 221 11.88 3.12 -41.81
N ALA A 222 10.55 3.25 -41.79
CA ALA A 222 9.68 2.44 -42.63
C ALA A 222 10.12 2.49 -44.11
N CYS A 223 10.34 1.33 -44.71
CA CYS A 223 10.73 1.18 -46.10
C CYS A 223 10.04 -0.04 -46.73
N ALA A 224 9.97 -0.10 -48.06
CA ALA A 224 9.24 -1.14 -48.79
C ALA A 224 9.77 -2.57 -48.54
N THR A 225 11.00 -2.72 -48.07
CA THR A 225 11.65 -4.02 -47.79
C THR A 225 11.93 -4.25 -46.31
N CYS A 226 11.52 -3.33 -45.45
CA CYS A 226 11.76 -3.38 -44.02
C CYS A 226 10.77 -4.34 -43.34
N GLY A 227 11.19 -4.99 -42.25
CA GLY A 227 10.26 -5.68 -41.36
C GLY A 227 9.30 -4.69 -40.68
N PRO A 228 8.18 -5.17 -40.13
CA PRO A 228 7.26 -4.31 -39.39
C PRO A 228 7.92 -3.80 -38.09
N ASP A 229 7.44 -2.66 -37.59
CA ASP A 229 7.67 -2.30 -36.19
C ASP A 229 7.05 -3.38 -35.29
N TYR A 230 7.79 -3.81 -34.27
CA TYR A 230 7.35 -4.86 -33.33
C TYR A 230 6.61 -4.29 -32.13
N TYR A 231 6.49 -2.97 -32.01
CA TYR A 231 5.65 -2.34 -31.01
C TYR A 231 4.20 -2.81 -31.11
N SER A 232 3.60 -3.11 -29.95
CA SER A 232 2.18 -3.35 -29.82
C SER A 232 1.65 -2.61 -28.59
N ALA A 233 0.41 -2.13 -28.67
CA ALA A 233 -0.25 -1.38 -27.58
C ALA A 233 -0.72 -2.29 -26.44
N THR A 234 0.23 -3.04 -25.86
CA THR A 234 0.03 -3.86 -24.65
C THR A 234 0.62 -3.16 -23.42
N ALA A 235 0.43 -3.73 -22.23
CA ALA A 235 1.09 -3.25 -21.02
C ALA A 235 2.61 -3.54 -21.02
N TYR A 236 3.04 -4.54 -21.79
CA TYR A 236 4.44 -4.96 -21.85
C TYR A 236 5.32 -3.92 -22.54
N ARG A 237 6.51 -3.66 -21.98
CA ARG A 237 7.46 -2.65 -22.46
C ARG A 237 6.84 -1.25 -22.59
N SER A 238 5.94 -0.92 -21.67
CA SER A 238 5.39 0.43 -21.51
C SER A 238 6.36 1.37 -20.79
N SER A 239 7.39 0.80 -20.18
CA SER A 239 8.53 1.45 -19.53
C SER A 239 9.78 0.59 -19.76
N ASP A 240 10.96 1.12 -19.48
CA ASP A 240 12.20 0.36 -19.36
C ASP A 240 12.38 -0.28 -17.96
N HIS A 241 11.51 0.09 -17.01
CA HIS A 241 11.50 -0.38 -15.62
C HIS A 241 10.16 -1.03 -15.24
N ASP A 242 10.19 -2.05 -14.37
CA ASP A 242 8.98 -2.63 -13.79
C ASP A 242 8.38 -1.73 -12.69
N PRO A 243 7.05 -1.57 -12.65
CA PRO A 243 6.40 -0.85 -11.55
C PRO A 243 6.46 -1.64 -10.24
N VAL A 244 6.74 -0.93 -9.14
CA VAL A 244 6.61 -1.46 -7.78
C VAL A 244 5.16 -1.36 -7.28
N VAL A 245 4.65 -2.46 -6.74
CA VAL A 245 3.31 -2.55 -6.13
C VAL A 245 3.48 -2.72 -4.63
N VAL A 246 2.87 -1.83 -3.85
CA VAL A 246 2.92 -1.84 -2.38
C VAL A 246 1.49 -1.98 -1.83
N GLY A 247 1.28 -2.99 -0.98
CA GLY A 247 0.04 -3.21 -0.25
C GLY A 247 0.06 -2.54 1.11
N LEU A 248 -0.93 -1.70 1.39
CA LEU A 248 -1.12 -0.99 2.65
C LEU A 248 -2.35 -1.51 3.40
N SER A 249 -2.24 -1.64 4.71
CA SER A 249 -3.30 -1.98 5.65
C SER A 249 -3.45 -0.88 6.68
N LEU A 250 -4.12 0.20 6.27
CA LEU A 250 -4.35 1.41 7.07
C LEU A 250 -5.60 1.24 7.94
N LEU A 251 -5.51 0.41 8.97
CA LEU A 251 -6.63 0.04 9.84
C LEU A 251 -6.69 0.95 11.06
N LYS A 252 -7.88 1.44 11.38
CA LYS A 252 -8.10 2.21 12.61
C LYS A 252 -8.51 1.32 13.76
N SER A 253 -7.81 1.46 14.88
CA SER A 253 -8.09 0.66 16.08
C SER A 253 -9.07 1.38 17.00
N LEU A 254 -10.20 0.72 17.29
CA LEU A 254 -11.21 1.19 18.24
C LEU A 254 -11.33 0.18 19.38
N THR A 255 -11.11 0.64 20.61
CA THR A 255 -11.15 -0.22 21.80
C THR A 255 -12.09 0.38 22.84
N GLY A 256 -13.09 -0.40 23.25
CA GLY A 256 -13.99 -0.07 24.34
C GLY A 256 -13.33 -0.24 25.70
N THR A 257 -14.15 -0.22 26.74
CA THR A 257 -13.73 -0.31 28.13
C THR A 257 -13.98 -1.72 28.67
N ASN A 258 -14.04 -1.87 29.99
CA ASN A 258 -14.55 -3.09 30.63
C ASN A 258 -16.05 -2.97 31.00
N GLY A 259 -16.70 -1.91 30.54
CA GLY A 259 -18.09 -1.56 30.83
C GLY A 259 -19.05 -2.08 29.77
N ARG A 260 -20.23 -1.47 29.66
CA ARG A 260 -21.09 -1.66 28.48
C ARG A 260 -20.89 -0.45 27.59
N ASP A 261 -20.31 -0.67 26.43
CA ASP A 261 -19.96 0.39 25.51
C ASP A 261 -20.91 0.43 24.32
N VAL A 262 -21.06 1.63 23.75
CA VAL A 262 -21.67 1.84 22.42
C VAL A 262 -20.55 2.32 21.52
N ILE A 263 -20.10 1.44 20.64
CA ILE A 263 -18.99 1.69 19.73
C ILE A 263 -19.56 1.95 18.34
N SER A 264 -19.17 3.07 17.75
CA SER A 264 -19.42 3.38 16.35
C SER A 264 -18.07 3.46 15.65
N GLY A 265 -17.88 2.59 14.67
CA GLY A 265 -16.78 2.65 13.74
C GLY A 265 -16.95 3.76 12.72
N THR A 266 -16.12 3.69 11.70
CA THR A 266 -15.95 4.69 10.66
C THR A 266 -16.47 4.16 9.31
N PRO A 267 -16.46 4.98 8.25
CA PRO A 267 -16.76 4.49 6.91
C PRO A 267 -15.62 3.75 6.20
N GLY A 268 -14.47 3.53 6.85
CA GLY A 268 -13.35 2.76 6.32
C GLY A 268 -12.95 1.60 7.24
N ASP A 269 -12.01 0.78 6.79
CA ASP A 269 -11.66 -0.48 7.45
C ASP A 269 -11.17 -0.28 8.92
N ASP A 270 -11.92 -0.82 9.88
CA ASP A 270 -11.64 -0.71 11.32
C ASP A 270 -11.26 -2.06 11.96
N VAL A 271 -10.49 -1.99 13.06
CA VAL A 271 -10.28 -3.10 14.00
C VAL A 271 -10.92 -2.73 15.33
N ILE A 272 -11.99 -3.43 15.70
CA ILE A 272 -12.83 -3.10 16.85
C ILE A 272 -12.69 -4.15 17.95
N ARG A 273 -12.44 -3.70 19.17
CA ARG A 273 -12.47 -4.51 20.40
C ARG A 273 -13.51 -3.92 21.34
N GLY A 274 -14.62 -4.62 21.56
CA GLY A 274 -15.62 -4.24 22.58
C GLY A 274 -15.00 -4.19 23.96
N GLY A 275 -14.27 -5.25 24.30
CA GLY A 275 -13.69 -5.44 25.62
C GLY A 275 -14.59 -6.34 26.46
N ILE A 276 -14.45 -6.27 27.78
CA ILE A 276 -15.37 -6.96 28.69
C ILE A 276 -16.63 -6.13 28.75
N GLY A 277 -17.78 -6.75 28.69
CA GLY A 277 -19.00 -5.98 28.59
C GLY A 277 -20.06 -6.76 27.86
N ALA A 278 -21.21 -6.13 27.70
CA ALA A 278 -22.14 -6.54 26.67
C ALA A 278 -22.38 -5.29 25.85
N ASP A 279 -21.62 -5.19 24.77
CA ASP A 279 -21.41 -3.97 24.02
C ASP A 279 -22.37 -3.89 22.82
N THR A 280 -22.64 -2.68 22.37
CA THR A 280 -23.34 -2.44 21.10
C THR A 280 -22.34 -1.87 20.11
N ILE A 281 -22.07 -2.61 19.04
CA ILE A 281 -21.04 -2.28 18.06
C ILE A 281 -21.73 -2.03 16.71
N SER A 282 -21.52 -0.86 16.13
CA SER A 282 -21.75 -0.60 14.71
C SER A 282 -20.38 -0.44 14.08
N SER A 283 -19.96 -1.33 13.20
CA SER A 283 -18.61 -1.26 12.61
C SER A 283 -18.51 -0.21 11.52
N GLY A 284 -19.63 0.09 10.85
CA GLY A 284 -19.70 1.08 9.80
C GLY A 284 -19.59 0.48 8.41
N ALA A 285 -18.88 1.17 7.51
CA ALA A 285 -18.60 0.68 6.17
C ALA A 285 -17.10 0.41 6.05
N GLY A 286 -16.69 -0.37 5.06
CA GLY A 286 -15.32 -0.87 5.00
C GLY A 286 -15.32 -2.38 5.24
N ASN A 287 -14.13 -2.99 5.29
CA ASN A 287 -13.97 -4.38 5.68
C ASN A 287 -13.52 -4.42 7.14
N ASP A 288 -14.46 -4.56 8.06
CA ASP A 288 -14.17 -4.41 9.48
C ASP A 288 -13.80 -5.73 10.15
N VAL A 289 -12.95 -5.67 11.16
CA VAL A 289 -12.55 -6.81 11.98
C VAL A 289 -12.94 -6.57 13.43
N ILE A 290 -13.88 -7.36 13.94
CA ILE A 290 -14.31 -7.32 15.35
C ILE A 290 -13.61 -8.45 16.10
N VAL A 291 -12.76 -8.09 17.05
CA VAL A 291 -11.83 -9.01 17.70
C VAL A 291 -12.35 -9.45 19.07
N TYR A 292 -12.40 -10.76 19.28
CA TYR A 292 -12.73 -11.38 20.56
C TYR A 292 -11.50 -12.08 21.14
N GLY A 293 -11.06 -11.66 22.32
CA GLY A 293 -9.87 -12.19 22.98
C GLY A 293 -10.17 -13.20 24.09
N SER A 294 -11.38 -13.17 24.65
CA SER A 294 -11.73 -14.05 25.77
C SER A 294 -13.24 -14.32 25.88
N MET A 295 -13.62 -15.38 26.61
CA MET A 295 -15.04 -15.68 26.91
C MET A 295 -15.71 -14.62 27.82
N ARG A 296 -14.96 -13.62 28.28
CA ARG A 296 -15.48 -12.47 29.04
C ARG A 296 -15.89 -11.33 28.13
N ASP A 297 -15.45 -11.34 26.89
CA ASP A 297 -15.76 -10.35 25.86
C ASP A 297 -17.11 -10.73 25.21
N ALA A 298 -18.09 -11.17 26.00
CA ALA A 298 -19.26 -11.89 25.49
C ALA A 298 -20.56 -11.20 25.88
N GLY A 299 -21.57 -11.32 25.02
CA GLY A 299 -22.87 -10.69 25.19
C GLY A 299 -23.11 -9.50 24.26
N ASP A 300 -22.20 -9.28 23.31
CA ASP A 300 -22.24 -8.15 22.39
C ASP A 300 -23.36 -8.24 21.37
N SER A 301 -23.76 -7.08 20.85
CA SER A 301 -24.66 -6.93 19.72
C SER A 301 -23.98 -6.10 18.63
N VAL A 302 -23.69 -6.72 17.49
CA VAL A 302 -23.20 -6.02 16.30
C VAL A 302 -24.41 -5.66 15.43
N THR A 303 -24.54 -4.40 15.06
CA THR A 303 -25.78 -3.86 14.47
C THR A 303 -25.82 -3.87 12.95
N ASP A 304 -24.68 -3.95 12.29
CA ASP A 304 -24.50 -3.71 10.85
C ASP A 304 -23.57 -4.72 10.16
N PHE A 305 -23.17 -5.81 10.83
CA PHE A 305 -22.28 -6.82 10.28
C PHE A 305 -22.70 -7.29 8.87
N ALA A 306 -21.81 -7.14 7.90
CA ALA A 306 -21.99 -7.49 6.50
C ALA A 306 -21.20 -8.75 6.15
N PRO A 307 -21.84 -9.94 6.05
CA PRO A 307 -21.16 -11.18 5.71
C PRO A 307 -20.40 -11.08 4.37
N GLY A 308 -19.13 -11.50 4.37
CA GLY A 308 -18.23 -11.42 3.23
C GLY A 308 -17.53 -10.09 3.04
N VAL A 309 -17.81 -9.14 3.91
CA VAL A 309 -17.10 -7.86 4.02
C VAL A 309 -16.43 -7.82 5.39
N ASP A 310 -17.21 -7.94 6.46
CA ASP A 310 -16.74 -7.91 7.83
C ASP A 310 -16.33 -9.29 8.33
N ARG A 311 -15.49 -9.31 9.36
CA ARG A 311 -15.02 -10.54 10.02
C ARG A 311 -15.08 -10.43 11.53
N LEU A 312 -15.34 -11.55 12.17
CA LEU A 312 -15.05 -11.75 13.58
C LEU A 312 -13.72 -12.48 13.70
N ASP A 313 -12.75 -11.87 14.35
CA ASP A 313 -11.49 -12.53 14.67
C ASP A 313 -11.60 -13.22 16.04
N LEU A 314 -11.65 -14.55 16.00
CA LEU A 314 -11.75 -15.43 17.17
C LEU A 314 -10.40 -16.08 17.53
N SER A 315 -9.32 -15.76 16.82
CA SER A 315 -8.03 -16.45 16.93
C SER A 315 -7.45 -16.40 18.35
N ALA A 316 -7.46 -15.22 18.96
CA ALA A 316 -6.97 -15.00 20.32
C ALA A 316 -7.86 -15.73 21.36
N LEU A 317 -9.19 -15.64 21.21
CA LEU A 317 -10.14 -16.37 22.04
C LEU A 317 -9.91 -17.88 22.00
N LEU A 318 -9.83 -18.47 20.81
CA LEU A 318 -9.66 -19.92 20.66
C LEU A 318 -8.31 -20.38 21.18
N THR A 319 -7.25 -19.61 20.93
CA THR A 319 -5.92 -19.88 21.49
C THR A 319 -5.94 -19.87 23.02
N SER A 320 -6.67 -18.94 23.64
CA SER A 320 -6.79 -18.85 25.11
C SER A 320 -7.47 -20.07 25.74
N LEU A 321 -8.28 -20.80 24.95
CA LEU A 321 -8.97 -22.02 25.35
C LEU A 321 -8.21 -23.29 24.93
N GLY A 322 -7.08 -23.18 24.24
CA GLY A 322 -6.34 -24.31 23.69
C GLY A 322 -7.03 -24.98 22.50
N ILE A 323 -7.91 -24.26 21.79
CA ILE A 323 -8.68 -24.78 20.66
C ILE A 323 -7.94 -24.49 19.37
N ASN A 324 -7.75 -25.51 18.52
CA ASN A 324 -7.26 -25.30 17.17
C ASN A 324 -8.37 -24.74 16.28
N GLN A 325 -8.17 -23.50 15.83
CA GLN A 325 -9.10 -22.73 15.01
C GLN A 325 -9.63 -23.52 13.80
N ALA A 326 -8.76 -24.19 13.04
CA ALA A 326 -9.13 -24.95 11.83
C ALA A 326 -10.01 -26.19 12.10
N THR A 327 -10.18 -26.58 13.36
CA THR A 327 -11.01 -27.72 13.77
C THR A 327 -12.14 -27.30 14.71
N ALA A 328 -12.28 -26.02 15.01
CA ALA A 328 -13.20 -25.51 16.02
C ALA A 328 -14.66 -25.85 15.68
N LEU A 329 -15.06 -25.73 14.40
CA LEU A 329 -16.40 -26.13 13.97
C LEU A 329 -16.61 -27.64 14.02
N ALA A 330 -15.67 -28.39 13.44
CA ALA A 330 -15.78 -29.85 13.32
C ALA A 330 -15.84 -30.54 14.69
N ASN A 331 -15.13 -30.01 15.69
CA ASN A 331 -15.12 -30.52 17.05
C ASN A 331 -16.22 -29.92 17.94
N GLY A 332 -17.09 -29.07 17.39
CA GLY A 332 -18.23 -28.50 18.11
C GLY A 332 -17.83 -27.44 19.15
N HIS A 333 -16.73 -26.73 18.95
CA HIS A 333 -16.34 -25.58 19.78
C HIS A 333 -16.99 -24.27 19.34
N ALA A 334 -17.41 -24.16 18.10
CA ALA A 334 -18.05 -22.97 17.57
C ALA A 334 -19.30 -23.34 16.77
N ARG A 335 -20.30 -22.48 16.79
CA ARG A 335 -21.46 -22.57 15.90
C ARG A 335 -22.10 -21.21 15.66
N VAL A 336 -22.83 -21.13 14.55
CA VAL A 336 -23.73 -20.03 14.23
C VAL A 336 -25.15 -20.54 14.32
N VAL A 337 -26.00 -19.86 15.10
CA VAL A 337 -27.42 -20.22 15.25
C VAL A 337 -28.32 -19.04 14.94
N ALA A 338 -29.46 -19.30 14.29
CA ALA A 338 -30.49 -18.29 14.11
C ALA A 338 -31.13 -17.95 15.46
N VAL A 339 -31.30 -16.66 15.75
CA VAL A 339 -31.97 -16.14 16.93
C VAL A 339 -33.00 -15.08 16.53
N SER A 340 -33.88 -14.68 17.45
CA SER A 340 -34.82 -13.61 17.18
C SER A 340 -34.06 -12.32 16.81
N GLY A 341 -34.27 -11.83 15.59
CA GLY A 341 -33.67 -10.59 15.09
C GLY A 341 -32.23 -10.72 14.58
N GLY A 342 -31.71 -11.93 14.32
CA GLY A 342 -30.41 -12.07 13.68
C GLY A 342 -29.76 -13.46 13.83
N ALA A 343 -28.43 -13.48 13.87
CA ALA A 343 -27.63 -14.68 14.11
C ALA A 343 -26.83 -14.53 15.42
N SER A 344 -26.57 -15.64 16.10
CA SER A 344 -25.69 -15.69 17.27
C SER A 344 -24.52 -16.60 17.00
N VAL A 345 -23.31 -16.07 17.19
CA VAL A 345 -22.07 -16.85 17.22
C VAL A 345 -21.87 -17.31 18.66
N GLN A 346 -21.69 -18.62 18.84
CA GLN A 346 -21.61 -19.24 20.16
C GLN A 346 -20.37 -20.11 20.26
N ILE A 347 -19.75 -20.09 21.44
CA ILE A 347 -18.52 -20.83 21.73
C ILE A 347 -18.77 -21.83 22.85
N ASP A 348 -18.21 -23.02 22.68
CA ASP A 348 -18.13 -24.10 23.65
C ASP A 348 -16.64 -24.38 23.95
N ALA A 349 -16.28 -24.25 25.23
CA ALA A 349 -14.88 -24.33 25.65
C ALA A 349 -14.32 -25.76 25.67
N ASP A 350 -15.17 -26.80 25.81
CA ASP A 350 -14.74 -28.21 25.84
C ASP A 350 -15.30 -29.04 24.68
N GLY A 351 -16.13 -28.42 23.83
CA GLY A 351 -16.54 -28.95 22.53
C GLY A 351 -17.55 -30.08 22.66
N ALA A 352 -17.83 -30.77 21.54
CA ALA A 352 -18.90 -31.77 21.50
C ALA A 352 -18.67 -33.00 22.41
N ALA A 353 -17.43 -33.25 22.82
CA ALA A 353 -17.07 -34.33 23.74
C ALA A 353 -17.14 -33.92 25.22
N GLY A 354 -17.27 -32.62 25.49
CA GLY A 354 -17.27 -32.03 26.80
C GLY A 354 -18.66 -31.89 27.43
N SER A 355 -18.70 -31.22 28.57
CA SER A 355 -19.92 -31.00 29.37
C SER A 355 -20.33 -29.53 29.44
N ALA A 356 -19.49 -28.62 28.94
CA ALA A 356 -19.86 -27.23 28.83
C ALA A 356 -21.02 -27.09 27.83
N ALA A 357 -21.70 -25.95 27.93
CA ALA A 357 -22.73 -25.59 26.99
C ALA A 357 -22.21 -24.43 26.14
N PHE A 358 -22.63 -24.41 24.87
CA PHE A 358 -22.48 -23.24 24.02
C PHE A 358 -22.97 -21.97 24.71
N ARG A 359 -22.08 -20.97 24.80
CA ARG A 359 -22.39 -19.64 25.32
C ARG A 359 -22.42 -18.64 24.17
N PRO A 360 -23.43 -17.76 24.09
CA PRO A 360 -23.43 -16.65 23.14
C PRO A 360 -22.21 -15.75 23.36
N LEU A 361 -21.41 -15.59 22.31
CA LEU A 361 -20.31 -14.63 22.28
C LEU A 361 -20.86 -13.29 21.78
N VAL A 362 -21.50 -13.30 20.61
CA VAL A 362 -22.02 -12.11 19.96
C VAL A 362 -23.31 -12.41 19.21
N THR A 363 -24.19 -11.42 19.16
CA THR A 363 -25.39 -11.40 18.32
C THR A 363 -25.21 -10.43 17.16
N LEU A 364 -25.29 -10.94 15.93
CA LEU A 364 -25.25 -10.17 14.69
C LEU A 364 -26.69 -9.81 14.30
N LYS A 365 -27.10 -8.56 14.57
CA LYS A 365 -28.47 -8.09 14.37
C LYS A 365 -28.78 -7.99 12.87
N GLY A 366 -29.98 -8.41 12.47
CA GLY A 366 -30.43 -8.36 11.08
C GLY A 366 -29.76 -9.37 10.14
N VAL A 367 -28.68 -10.04 10.57
CA VAL A 367 -27.95 -11.03 9.76
C VAL A 367 -28.68 -12.37 9.75
N ILE A 368 -28.82 -12.96 8.56
CA ILE A 368 -29.36 -14.30 8.38
C ILE A 368 -28.24 -15.31 8.67
N ALA A 369 -28.43 -16.21 9.64
CA ALA A 369 -27.38 -17.16 10.04
C ALA A 369 -26.79 -17.99 8.88
N ALA A 370 -27.61 -18.33 7.87
CA ALA A 370 -27.18 -19.11 6.71
C ALA A 370 -26.32 -18.33 5.69
N THR A 371 -26.22 -16.99 5.79
CA THR A 371 -25.34 -16.18 4.93
C THR A 371 -23.94 -16.01 5.51
N ILE A 372 -23.75 -16.42 6.77
CA ILE A 372 -22.45 -16.44 7.42
C ILE A 372 -21.70 -17.68 6.96
N GLU A 373 -20.55 -17.46 6.34
CA GLU A 373 -19.62 -18.51 5.92
C GLU A 373 -18.51 -18.55 6.98
N PRO A 374 -18.43 -19.61 7.82
CA PRO A 374 -17.55 -19.59 8.98
C PRO A 374 -16.06 -19.43 8.68
N VAL A 375 -15.55 -19.95 7.56
CA VAL A 375 -14.13 -19.82 7.20
C VAL A 375 -13.81 -18.36 6.87
N ARG A 376 -14.66 -17.72 6.07
CA ARG A 376 -14.51 -16.35 5.58
C ARG A 376 -14.79 -15.32 6.69
N ASP A 377 -15.91 -15.49 7.39
CA ASP A 377 -16.45 -14.47 8.30
C ASP A 377 -15.96 -14.64 9.74
N LEU A 378 -15.55 -15.85 10.15
CA LEU A 378 -15.13 -16.15 11.53
C LEU A 378 -13.69 -16.70 11.63
N GLY A 379 -13.07 -17.01 10.47
CA GLY A 379 -11.77 -17.65 10.39
C GLY A 379 -11.75 -19.14 10.78
N LEU A 380 -12.90 -19.83 10.85
CA LEU A 380 -13.04 -21.16 11.47
C LEU A 380 -13.00 -22.34 10.50
#